data_AF-A0A1F2TGK9-F1
#
_entry.id   AF-A0A1F2TGK9-F1
#
_cell.length_a   1.000
_cell.length_b   1.000
_cell.length_c   1.000
_cell.angle_alpha   90.00
_cell.angle_beta   90.00
_cell.angle_gamma   90.00
#
_symmetry.space_group_name_H-M   'P 1'
#
loop_
_entity.id
_entity.type
_entity.pdbx_description
1 polymer ?
#
loop_
_entity_poly.entity_id
_entity_poly.type
_entity_poly.pdbx_seq_one_letter_code
_entity_poly.pdbx_strand_id
1 'polypeptide(L)'
;MKPPSSSPGTSRQLARLSVGPAFAVVGLFVLGLTIGHANQAARSGEELYIDRFGCWNCHGQTGTGGAGPSILKSQLPLRKFVQSVRLPTDTMPRFSQGLASDADLAIVYRWLDGVEAVETPLPVAFTLKASAEVAADGQKTAETEVALTARAADTASGIRNAASLRYRLTLAQANAPVANRKVECQLAGRAGWSAFTTDEHGEALLGPDQGFVLLDAPQQEEKQAAARLRVALAPGRYALLLEALDEAAAGPVVVGIGTAILNVE
;
A
#
# COMPACT_ATOMS: atom_id res chain seq x y z
N MET A 1 76.39 22.32 45.39
CA MET A 1 76.72 22.78 46.75
C MET A 1 75.45 22.82 47.61
N LYS A 2 75.20 21.74 48.36
CA LYS A 2 74.52 21.57 49.66
C LYS A 2 74.22 20.07 49.79
N PRO A 3 74.79 19.36 50.79
CA PRO A 3 74.49 17.96 51.11
C PRO A 3 73.65 17.89 52.41
N PRO A 4 73.58 16.76 53.13
CA PRO A 4 72.89 15.52 52.75
C PRO A 4 71.83 15.12 53.81
N SER A 5 71.05 14.06 53.56
CA SER A 5 70.69 13.14 54.66
C SER A 5 70.22 11.77 54.16
N SER A 6 70.96 10.77 54.60
CA SER A 6 70.83 9.34 54.41
C SER A 6 70.04 8.67 55.55
N SER A 7 69.06 7.82 55.18
CA SER A 7 68.86 6.43 55.67
C SER A 7 68.46 6.19 57.15
N PRO A 8 68.18 4.93 57.61
CA PRO A 8 67.90 3.68 56.91
C PRO A 8 66.67 2.92 57.48
N GLY A 9 66.31 1.77 56.89
CA GLY A 9 65.32 0.87 57.47
C GLY A 9 65.21 -0.46 56.73
N THR A 10 66.24 -1.28 56.84
CA THR A 10 66.43 -2.59 56.21
C THR A 10 65.47 -3.66 56.75
N SER A 11 65.11 -4.58 55.84
CA SER A 11 64.88 -6.02 56.09
C SER A 11 63.53 -6.47 56.63
N ARG A 12 62.80 -7.24 55.80
CA ARG A 12 62.47 -8.68 56.00
C ARG A 12 61.55 -9.13 54.85
N GLN A 13 62.07 -9.93 53.94
CA GLN A 13 61.82 -11.38 53.84
C GLN A 13 60.40 -11.76 53.37
N LEU A 14 60.38 -12.25 52.13
CA LEU A 14 59.74 -13.50 51.66
C LEU A 14 58.27 -13.74 52.01
N ALA A 15 57.43 -13.71 50.98
CA ALA A 15 56.50 -14.81 50.71
C ALA A 15 56.12 -14.84 49.24
N ARG A 16 56.55 -15.91 48.55
CA ARG A 16 55.94 -16.37 47.30
C ARG A 16 54.57 -16.95 47.64
N LEU A 17 53.54 -16.61 46.87
CA LEU A 17 52.42 -17.52 46.58
C LEU A 17 51.75 -17.07 45.28
N SER A 18 52.09 -17.82 44.23
CA SER A 18 51.35 -18.03 42.99
C SER A 18 49.93 -18.54 43.26
N VAL A 19 48.93 -18.08 42.49
CA VAL A 19 47.89 -18.88 41.78
C VAL A 19 46.97 -17.90 41.04
N GLY A 20 46.71 -18.18 39.76
CA GLY A 20 45.55 -17.64 39.03
C GLY A 20 45.57 -18.02 37.56
N PRO A 21 44.93 -19.13 37.16
CA PRO A 21 44.73 -19.46 35.76
C PRO A 21 43.33 -19.07 35.24
N ALA A 22 43.32 -18.86 33.93
CA ALA A 22 42.23 -19.14 32.99
C ALA A 22 40.99 -18.22 33.01
N PHE A 23 40.99 -17.28 32.06
CA PHE A 23 39.79 -16.68 31.48
C PHE A 23 38.92 -17.78 30.86
N ALA A 24 37.76 -18.05 31.47
CA ALA A 24 36.71 -18.88 30.88
C ALA A 24 35.91 -18.04 29.87
N VAL A 25 35.96 -18.45 28.60
CA VAL A 25 35.13 -17.92 27.51
C VAL A 25 33.69 -18.39 27.75
N VAL A 26 32.80 -17.47 28.11
CA VAL A 26 31.35 -17.72 28.13
C VAL A 26 30.85 -17.62 26.70
N GLY A 27 30.65 -18.78 26.07
CA GLY A 27 29.95 -18.90 24.79
C GLY A 27 28.46 -18.58 24.97
N LEU A 28 28.05 -17.42 24.48
CA LEU A 28 26.65 -17.00 24.42
C LEU A 28 25.92 -17.82 23.34
N PHE A 29 25.22 -18.87 23.75
CA PHE A 29 24.25 -19.58 22.92
C PHE A 29 23.07 -18.64 22.61
N VAL A 30 23.11 -17.98 21.45
CA VAL A 30 21.94 -17.27 20.91
C VAL A 30 20.99 -18.34 20.37
N LEU A 31 20.04 -18.75 21.21
CA LEU A 31 18.91 -19.57 20.79
C LEU A 31 18.08 -18.74 19.80
N GLY A 32 18.14 -19.12 18.52
CA GLY A 32 17.41 -18.45 17.44
C GLY A 32 15.91 -18.44 17.74
N LEU A 33 15.39 -17.26 18.11
CA LEU A 33 13.96 -16.97 18.07
C LEU A 33 13.56 -16.94 16.60
N THR A 34 13.06 -18.07 16.09
CA THR A 34 12.26 -18.07 14.88
C THR A 34 11.00 -17.27 15.20
N ILE A 35 10.95 -16.01 14.74
CA ILE A 35 9.69 -15.28 14.65
C ILE A 35 8.85 -16.09 13.64
N GLY A 36 7.98 -16.95 14.16
CA GLY A 36 6.93 -17.56 13.37
C GLY A 36 6.13 -16.42 12.76
N HIS A 37 6.26 -16.24 11.45
CA HIS A 37 5.31 -15.43 10.69
C HIS A 37 3.97 -16.12 10.87
N ALA A 38 3.12 -15.57 11.74
CA ALA A 38 1.76 -16.04 11.90
C ALA A 38 1.13 -15.99 10.51
N ASN A 39 0.98 -17.17 9.93
CA ASN A 39 0.27 -17.41 8.69
C ASN A 39 -1.20 -17.14 9.02
N GLN A 40 -1.61 -15.86 9.02
CA GLN A 40 -3.00 -15.49 9.17
C GLN A 40 -3.73 -16.18 8.01
N ALA A 41 -4.55 -17.18 8.35
CA ALA A 41 -5.37 -17.88 7.37
C ALA A 41 -6.11 -16.81 6.55
N ALA A 42 -6.12 -16.98 5.23
CA ALA A 42 -6.81 -16.06 4.35
C ALA A 42 -8.28 -15.98 4.78
N ARG A 43 -8.74 -14.78 5.16
CA ARG A 43 -10.12 -14.53 5.58
C ARG A 43 -11.07 -14.80 4.41
N SER A 44 -12.23 -15.38 4.69
CA SER A 44 -13.25 -15.54 3.66
C SER A 44 -13.95 -14.20 3.40
N GLY A 45 -14.52 -14.02 2.20
CA GLY A 45 -15.30 -12.82 1.91
C GLY A 45 -16.56 -12.70 2.76
N GLU A 46 -17.16 -13.83 3.12
CA GLU A 46 -18.31 -13.89 4.03
C GLU A 46 -17.95 -13.42 5.44
N GLU A 47 -16.84 -13.91 6.02
CA GLU A 47 -16.36 -13.49 7.34
C GLU A 47 -16.09 -11.97 7.36
N LEU A 48 -15.43 -11.45 6.31
CA LEU A 48 -15.20 -10.02 6.18
C LEU A 48 -16.50 -9.23 6.10
N TYR A 49 -17.44 -9.70 5.28
CA TYR A 49 -18.74 -9.06 5.05
C TYR A 49 -19.63 -9.05 6.29
N ILE A 50 -19.71 -10.18 7.00
CA ILE A 50 -20.58 -10.39 8.15
C ILE A 50 -19.93 -9.89 9.43
N ASP A 51 -18.81 -10.50 9.81
CA ASP A 51 -18.24 -10.39 11.15
C ASP A 51 -17.35 -9.16 11.28
N ARG A 52 -16.61 -8.81 10.22
CA ARG A 52 -15.64 -7.71 10.27
C ARG A 52 -16.25 -6.35 9.96
N PHE A 53 -17.06 -6.27 8.90
CA PHE A 53 -17.58 -4.99 8.39
C PHE A 53 -19.05 -4.76 8.72
N GLY A 54 -19.82 -5.80 9.03
CA GLY A 54 -21.25 -5.67 9.33
C GLY A 54 -22.07 -5.15 8.15
N CYS A 55 -21.60 -5.35 6.91
CA CYS A 55 -22.28 -4.88 5.69
C CYS A 55 -23.69 -5.48 5.55
N TRP A 56 -23.87 -6.70 6.07
CA TRP A 56 -25.13 -7.41 6.08
C TRP A 56 -26.28 -6.67 6.77
N ASN A 57 -25.99 -5.79 7.74
CA ASN A 57 -27.01 -5.06 8.49
C ASN A 57 -27.92 -4.23 7.59
N CYS A 58 -27.39 -3.73 6.47
CA CYS A 58 -28.16 -2.95 5.49
C CYS A 58 -28.36 -3.71 4.18
N HIS A 59 -27.36 -4.48 3.73
CA HIS A 59 -27.37 -5.13 2.43
C HIS A 59 -27.85 -6.60 2.47
N GLY A 60 -28.32 -7.09 3.62
CA GLY A 60 -28.77 -8.47 3.81
C GLY A 60 -27.61 -9.46 3.97
N GLN A 61 -27.85 -10.65 4.52
CA GLN A 61 -26.80 -11.64 4.83
C GLN A 61 -25.97 -12.07 3.62
N THR A 62 -26.55 -12.04 2.42
CA THR A 62 -25.93 -12.47 1.17
C THR A 62 -25.75 -11.32 0.16
N GLY A 63 -25.93 -10.07 0.60
CA GLY A 63 -25.85 -8.90 -0.29
C GLY A 63 -27.09 -8.66 -1.15
N THR A 64 -28.21 -9.36 -0.91
CA THR A 64 -29.45 -9.24 -1.69
C THR A 64 -30.24 -7.94 -1.46
N GLY A 65 -29.78 -7.09 -0.54
CA GLY A 65 -30.40 -5.81 -0.19
C GLY A 65 -31.31 -5.88 1.04
N GLY A 66 -31.90 -4.74 1.37
CA GLY A 66 -32.73 -4.53 2.55
C GLY A 66 -32.93 -3.04 2.77
N ALA A 67 -32.37 -2.52 3.87
CA ALA A 67 -32.31 -1.06 4.09
C ALA A 67 -31.37 -0.36 3.10
N GLY A 68 -30.34 -1.07 2.63
CA GLY A 68 -29.49 -0.67 1.51
C GLY A 68 -29.81 -1.45 0.23
N PRO A 69 -29.28 -1.02 -0.93
CA PRO A 69 -29.51 -1.68 -2.20
C PRO A 69 -28.90 -3.09 -2.26
N SER A 70 -29.35 -3.91 -3.20
CA SER A 70 -28.66 -5.18 -3.53
C SER A 70 -27.26 -4.89 -4.09
N ILE A 71 -26.27 -5.59 -3.56
CA ILE A 71 -24.87 -5.57 -4.01
C ILE A 71 -24.37 -6.96 -4.43
N LEU A 72 -25.21 -7.99 -4.28
CA LEU A 72 -24.98 -9.30 -4.87
C LEU A 72 -24.95 -9.16 -6.39
N LYS A 73 -23.97 -9.81 -7.04
CA LYS A 73 -23.73 -9.72 -8.49
C LYS A 73 -23.58 -8.28 -8.97
N SER A 74 -22.86 -7.48 -8.18
CA SER A 74 -22.67 -6.05 -8.43
C SER A 74 -22.19 -5.81 -9.85
N GLN A 75 -22.94 -4.98 -10.58
CA GLN A 75 -22.55 -4.49 -11.91
C GLN A 75 -21.56 -3.32 -11.83
N LEU A 76 -21.20 -2.89 -10.62
CA LEU A 76 -20.13 -1.92 -10.44
C LEU A 76 -18.78 -2.62 -10.61
N PRO A 77 -17.83 -2.05 -11.37
CA PRO A 77 -16.45 -2.52 -11.35
C PRO A 77 -15.83 -2.32 -9.96
N LEU A 78 -14.73 -3.03 -9.66
CA LEU A 78 -14.13 -3.08 -8.32
C LEU A 78 -13.81 -1.68 -7.80
N ARG A 79 -13.15 -0.83 -8.60
CA ARG A 79 -12.90 0.58 -8.24
C ARG A 79 -14.15 1.34 -7.81
N LYS A 80 -15.29 1.18 -8.49
CA LYS A 80 -16.53 1.91 -8.16
C LYS A 80 -17.17 1.32 -6.90
N PHE A 81 -17.05 0.01 -6.68
CA PHE A 81 -17.44 -0.62 -5.42
C PHE A 81 -16.61 -0.07 -4.25
N VAL A 82 -15.28 -0.07 -4.35
CA VAL A 82 -14.39 0.49 -3.33
C VAL A 82 -14.65 1.99 -3.14
N GLN A 83 -14.82 2.74 -4.22
CA GLN A 83 -15.15 4.17 -4.17
C GLN A 83 -16.42 4.44 -3.35
N SER A 84 -17.51 3.69 -3.57
CA SER A 84 -18.76 3.82 -2.79
C SER A 84 -18.56 3.53 -1.29
N VAL A 85 -17.62 2.64 -0.95
CA VAL A 85 -17.27 2.34 0.46
C VAL A 85 -16.46 3.48 1.10
N ARG A 86 -15.62 4.17 0.32
CA ARG A 86 -14.75 5.27 0.78
C ARG A 86 -15.46 6.64 0.81
N LEU A 87 -16.30 6.89 -0.18
CA LEU A 87 -17.07 8.10 -0.38
C LEU A 87 -18.56 7.74 -0.55
N PRO A 88 -19.19 7.15 0.48
CA PRO A 88 -20.59 6.77 0.40
C PRO A 88 -21.49 8.00 0.23
N THR A 89 -22.63 7.77 -0.40
CA THR A 89 -23.77 8.68 -0.39
C THR A 89 -24.79 8.22 0.64
N ASP A 90 -25.76 9.08 0.93
CA ASP A 90 -26.90 8.76 1.79
C ASP A 90 -26.50 8.34 3.21
N THR A 91 -27.14 7.31 3.75
CA THR A 91 -26.98 6.82 5.13
C THR A 91 -25.87 5.78 5.27
N MET A 92 -25.22 5.35 4.18
CA MET A 92 -24.16 4.35 4.23
C MET A 92 -22.95 4.90 5.01
N PRO A 93 -22.47 4.20 6.06
CA PRO A 93 -21.34 4.68 6.83
C PRO A 93 -20.04 4.60 6.01
N ARG A 94 -19.13 5.53 6.28
CA ARG A 94 -17.82 5.57 5.61
C ARG A 94 -16.85 4.57 6.23
N PHE A 95 -16.20 3.75 5.40
CA PHE A 95 -15.14 2.85 5.85
C PHE A 95 -13.78 3.37 5.37
N SER A 96 -12.89 3.68 6.32
CA SER A 96 -11.51 4.06 6.02
C SER A 96 -10.67 2.86 5.59
N GLN A 97 -9.52 3.12 4.96
CA GLN A 97 -8.57 2.07 4.59
C GLN A 97 -8.11 1.24 5.80
N GLY A 98 -8.00 1.86 6.98
CA GLY A 98 -7.63 1.15 8.22
C GLY A 98 -8.74 0.27 8.79
N LEU A 99 -10.01 0.58 8.53
CA LEU A 99 -11.15 -0.24 8.96
C LEU A 99 -11.39 -1.40 8.00
N ALA A 100 -11.40 -1.11 6.70
CA ALA A 100 -11.56 -2.09 5.63
C ALA A 100 -10.46 -1.85 4.58
N SER A 101 -9.46 -2.72 4.49
CA SER A 101 -8.37 -2.56 3.53
C SER A 101 -8.87 -2.76 2.09
N ASP A 102 -8.17 -2.22 1.10
CA ASP A 102 -8.57 -2.41 -0.32
C ASP A 102 -8.50 -3.90 -0.72
N ALA A 103 -7.56 -4.66 -0.13
CA ALA A 103 -7.45 -6.10 -0.33
C ALA A 103 -8.63 -6.87 0.27
N ASP A 104 -9.08 -6.52 1.49
CA ASP A 104 -10.25 -7.15 2.09
C ASP A 104 -11.52 -6.83 1.30
N LEU A 105 -11.66 -5.59 0.81
CA LEU A 105 -12.80 -5.21 -0.04
C LEU A 105 -12.81 -5.96 -1.38
N ALA A 106 -11.64 -6.25 -1.96
CA ALA A 106 -11.54 -7.09 -3.16
C ALA A 106 -11.98 -8.55 -2.88
N ILE A 107 -11.66 -9.10 -1.70
CA ILE A 107 -12.12 -10.42 -1.28
C ILE A 107 -13.65 -10.46 -1.10
N VAL A 108 -14.23 -9.42 -0.49
CA VAL A 108 -15.69 -9.27 -0.37
C VAL A 108 -16.35 -9.13 -1.74
N TYR A 109 -15.80 -8.29 -2.63
CA TYR A 109 -16.31 -8.08 -3.98
C TYR A 109 -16.38 -9.37 -4.80
N ARG A 110 -15.31 -10.18 -4.77
CA ARG A 110 -15.29 -11.51 -5.38
C ARG A 110 -16.34 -12.43 -4.79
N TRP A 111 -16.47 -12.46 -3.46
CA TRP A 111 -17.45 -13.32 -2.79
C TRP A 111 -18.90 -12.94 -3.16
N LEU A 112 -19.17 -11.66 -3.38
CA LEU A 112 -20.44 -11.14 -3.89
C LEU A 112 -20.67 -11.40 -5.38
N ASP A 113 -19.76 -12.09 -6.09
CA ASP A 113 -19.84 -12.39 -7.52
C ASP A 113 -19.87 -11.11 -8.39
N GLY A 114 -19.03 -10.13 -8.06
CA GLY A 114 -18.91 -8.88 -8.80
C GLY A 114 -18.53 -9.07 -10.28
N VAL A 115 -18.96 -8.14 -11.12
CA VAL A 115 -18.85 -8.25 -12.59
C VAL A 115 -17.41 -8.25 -13.13
N GLU A 116 -16.47 -7.59 -12.44
CA GLU A 116 -15.08 -7.47 -12.87
C GLU A 116 -14.25 -8.65 -12.35
N ALA A 117 -13.40 -9.22 -13.21
CA ALA A 117 -12.51 -10.29 -12.79
C ALA A 117 -11.43 -9.75 -11.86
N VAL A 118 -11.33 -10.31 -10.65
CA VAL A 118 -10.35 -9.91 -9.64
C VAL A 118 -9.58 -11.12 -9.15
N GLU A 119 -8.26 -11.06 -9.19
CA GLU A 119 -7.37 -12.08 -8.64
C GLU A 119 -7.26 -11.92 -7.12
N THR A 120 -7.31 -13.04 -6.38
CA THR A 120 -7.56 -12.97 -4.93
C THR A 120 -6.90 -14.13 -4.15
N PRO A 121 -5.92 -13.85 -3.28
CA PRO A 121 -5.49 -12.53 -2.81
C PRO A 121 -4.81 -11.71 -3.92
N LEU A 122 -4.92 -10.37 -3.82
CA LEU A 122 -4.32 -9.46 -4.80
C LEU A 122 -2.79 -9.65 -4.80
N PRO A 123 -2.16 -10.06 -5.93
CA PRO A 123 -0.71 -10.25 -5.98
C PRO A 123 0.08 -8.95 -5.99
N VAL A 124 -0.56 -7.79 -6.28
CA VAL A 124 0.05 -6.46 -6.20
C VAL A 124 -0.59 -5.68 -5.05
N ALA A 125 0.21 -5.33 -4.05
CA ALA A 125 -0.19 -4.45 -2.97
C ALA A 125 0.26 -3.01 -3.27
N PHE A 126 -0.63 -2.05 -3.08
CA PHE A 126 -0.30 -0.63 -3.20
C PHE A 126 -0.33 0.06 -1.84
N THR A 127 0.66 0.93 -1.61
CA THR A 127 0.64 1.94 -0.55
C THR A 127 0.60 3.31 -1.20
N LEU A 128 -0.45 4.08 -0.93
CA LEU A 128 -0.60 5.45 -1.43
C LEU A 128 -0.52 6.40 -0.24
N LYS A 129 0.32 7.42 -0.35
CA LYS A 129 0.45 8.51 0.63
C LYS A 129 0.26 9.83 -0.09
N ALA A 130 -0.82 10.52 0.25
CA ALA A 130 -1.13 11.82 -0.32
C ALA A 130 -0.60 12.95 0.57
N SER A 131 -0.05 13.98 -0.07
CA SER A 131 0.31 15.27 0.52
C SER A 131 -0.19 16.38 -0.41
N ALA A 132 -0.94 17.33 0.13
CA ALA A 132 -1.31 18.53 -0.61
C ALA A 132 -0.22 19.58 -0.43
N GLU A 133 0.32 20.10 -1.53
CA GLU A 133 1.14 21.31 -1.53
C GLU A 133 0.31 22.45 -2.13
N VAL A 134 0.25 23.60 -1.45
CA VAL A 134 -0.49 24.77 -1.94
C VAL A 134 0.37 25.44 -3.01
N ALA A 135 -0.16 25.58 -4.23
CA ALA A 135 0.52 26.31 -5.29
C ALA A 135 0.78 27.77 -4.85
N ALA A 136 2.01 28.25 -5.03
CA ALA A 136 2.44 29.57 -4.58
C ALA A 136 1.84 30.74 -5.40
N ASP A 137 1.02 30.46 -6.43
CA ASP A 137 0.63 31.40 -7.49
C ASP A 137 -0.74 32.05 -7.30
N GLY A 138 -1.43 31.83 -6.18
CA GLY A 138 -2.72 32.46 -5.90
C GLY A 138 -3.88 31.93 -6.78
N GLN A 139 -3.68 30.84 -7.54
CA GLN A 139 -4.78 30.10 -8.14
C GLN A 139 -5.51 29.26 -7.08
N LYS A 140 -6.84 29.17 -7.19
CA LYS A 140 -7.74 28.40 -6.29
C LYS A 140 -7.60 26.87 -6.45
N THR A 141 -6.41 26.35 -6.76
CA THR A 141 -6.14 24.93 -6.97
C THR A 141 -4.86 24.55 -6.24
N ALA A 142 -4.90 23.51 -5.40
CA ALA A 142 -3.70 22.98 -4.77
C ALA A 142 -3.11 21.85 -5.64
N GLU A 143 -1.79 21.73 -5.58
CA GLU A 143 -1.03 20.74 -6.32
C GLU A 143 -0.84 19.52 -5.41
N THR A 144 -1.73 18.53 -5.56
CA THR A 144 -1.67 17.34 -4.71
C THR A 144 -0.65 16.36 -5.26
N GLU A 145 0.30 16.00 -4.42
CA GLU A 145 1.27 14.96 -4.71
C GLU A 145 0.90 13.66 -4.00
N VAL A 146 0.98 12.54 -4.71
CA VAL A 146 0.76 11.21 -4.15
C VAL A 146 1.98 10.36 -4.41
N ALA A 147 2.67 9.99 -3.33
CA ALA A 147 3.69 8.96 -3.36
C ALA A 147 3.00 7.60 -3.39
N LEU A 148 3.35 6.77 -4.37
CA LEU A 148 2.86 5.41 -4.48
C LEU A 148 4.02 4.42 -4.42
N THR A 149 3.81 3.33 -3.69
CA THR A 149 4.67 2.16 -3.69
C THR A 149 3.83 0.95 -4.06
N ALA A 150 4.25 0.23 -5.09
CA ALA A 150 3.67 -1.05 -5.48
C ALA A 150 4.63 -2.16 -5.07
N ARG A 151 4.13 -3.19 -4.41
CA ARG A 151 4.90 -4.39 -4.05
C ARG A 151 4.22 -5.63 -4.63
N ALA A 152 4.98 -6.44 -5.36
CA ALA A 152 4.52 -7.76 -5.76
C ALA A 152 4.69 -8.75 -4.59
N ALA A 153 3.68 -9.59 -4.38
CA ALA A 153 3.76 -10.69 -3.42
C ALA A 153 4.88 -11.67 -3.82
N ASP A 154 5.50 -12.33 -2.83
CA ASP A 154 6.61 -13.24 -3.11
C ASP A 154 6.21 -14.45 -3.96
N THR A 155 4.93 -14.83 -3.86
CA THR A 155 4.23 -15.87 -4.60
C THR A 155 3.32 -15.25 -5.65
N ALA A 156 3.78 -14.33 -6.51
CA ALA A 156 2.97 -13.69 -7.55
C ALA A 156 2.47 -14.66 -8.66
N SER A 157 1.93 -15.81 -8.28
CA SER A 157 1.34 -16.87 -9.09
C SER A 157 0.15 -16.40 -9.92
N GLY A 158 -0.44 -15.24 -9.61
CA GLY A 158 -1.53 -14.63 -10.37
C GLY A 158 -1.10 -13.64 -11.45
N ILE A 159 0.15 -13.16 -11.47
CA ILE A 159 0.63 -12.24 -12.51
C ILE A 159 1.20 -13.08 -13.65
N ARG A 160 0.45 -13.21 -14.75
CA ARG A 160 0.88 -14.01 -15.91
C ARG A 160 2.11 -13.42 -16.59
N ASN A 161 2.14 -12.10 -16.76
CA ASN A 161 3.28 -11.38 -17.32
C ASN A 161 3.36 -9.98 -16.70
N ALA A 162 4.37 -9.73 -15.88
CA ALA A 162 4.55 -8.44 -15.23
C ALA A 162 4.87 -7.29 -16.22
N ALA A 163 5.31 -7.60 -17.44
CA ALA A 163 5.51 -6.62 -18.50
C ALA A 163 4.20 -6.20 -19.20
N SER A 164 3.10 -6.93 -19.00
CA SER A 164 1.78 -6.59 -19.56
C SER A 164 0.85 -5.89 -18.56
N LEU A 165 1.39 -5.43 -17.43
CA LEU A 165 0.59 -4.71 -16.46
C LEU A 165 0.27 -3.29 -16.95
N ARG A 166 -0.98 -2.86 -16.77
CA ARG A 166 -1.38 -1.46 -16.90
C ARG A 166 -1.86 -0.92 -15.56
N TYR A 167 -1.54 0.34 -15.28
CA TYR A 167 -2.15 1.04 -14.15
C TYR A 167 -3.36 1.84 -14.62
N ARG A 168 -4.51 1.66 -13.96
CA ARG A 168 -5.67 2.54 -14.14
C ARG A 168 -5.82 3.41 -12.91
N LEU A 169 -5.71 4.72 -13.10
CA LEU A 169 -6.03 5.70 -12.07
C LEU A 169 -7.49 6.12 -12.21
N THR A 170 -8.21 6.23 -11.10
CA THR A 170 -9.57 6.78 -11.04
C THR A 170 -9.63 7.89 -10.02
N LEU A 171 -10.13 9.05 -10.45
CA LEU A 171 -10.31 10.22 -9.60
C LEU A 171 -11.81 10.53 -9.44
N ALA A 172 -12.25 10.64 -8.19
CA ALA A 172 -13.64 10.92 -7.87
C ALA A 172 -13.79 11.95 -6.75
N GLN A 173 -14.87 12.74 -6.80
CA GLN A 173 -15.27 13.72 -5.79
C GLN A 173 -16.73 13.49 -5.43
N ALA A 174 -17.05 13.31 -4.14
CA ALA A 174 -18.43 13.04 -3.69
C ALA A 174 -19.13 11.91 -4.49
N ASN A 175 -18.38 10.84 -4.77
CA ASN A 175 -18.78 9.71 -5.61
C ASN A 175 -19.01 9.99 -7.12
N ALA A 176 -18.80 11.23 -7.58
CA ALA A 176 -18.86 11.60 -8.99
C ALA A 176 -17.47 11.55 -9.65
N PRO A 177 -17.38 11.16 -10.94
CA PRO A 177 -16.12 11.16 -11.68
C PRO A 177 -15.56 12.56 -11.86
N VAL A 178 -14.24 12.72 -11.75
CA VAL A 178 -13.55 13.99 -12.02
C VAL A 178 -12.86 13.92 -13.38
N ALA A 179 -13.59 14.34 -14.42
CA ALA A 179 -13.14 14.29 -15.81
C ALA A 179 -12.21 15.46 -16.20
N ASN A 180 -11.49 15.29 -17.30
CA ASN A 180 -10.63 16.29 -17.93
C ASN A 180 -9.56 16.86 -16.98
N ARG A 181 -9.03 16.04 -16.07
CA ARG A 181 -7.94 16.42 -15.17
C ARG A 181 -6.62 15.88 -15.66
N LYS A 182 -5.66 16.79 -15.79
CA LYS A 182 -4.28 16.43 -16.08
C LYS A 182 -3.67 15.79 -14.83
N VAL A 183 -3.17 14.58 -14.97
CA VAL A 183 -2.46 13.81 -13.96
C VAL A 183 -1.06 13.57 -14.49
N GLU A 184 -0.06 14.01 -13.74
CA GLU A 184 1.34 13.81 -14.08
C GLU A 184 1.91 12.69 -13.22
N CYS A 185 2.67 11.78 -13.83
CA CYS A 185 3.30 10.66 -13.17
C CYS A 185 4.80 10.67 -13.44
N GLN A 186 5.60 10.54 -12.38
CA GLN A 186 7.03 10.32 -12.45
C GLN A 186 7.38 8.99 -11.79
N LEU A 187 7.88 8.06 -12.59
CA LEU A 187 8.42 6.80 -12.08
C LEU A 187 9.79 7.00 -11.44
N ALA A 188 10.05 6.28 -10.34
CA ALA A 188 11.40 6.20 -9.78
C ALA A 188 12.39 5.68 -10.84
N GLY A 189 13.56 6.31 -10.93
CA GLY A 189 14.61 5.93 -11.88
C GLY A 189 14.44 6.43 -13.32
N ARG A 190 13.30 7.05 -13.68
CA ARG A 190 13.11 7.71 -14.98
C ARG A 190 13.17 9.23 -14.86
N ALA A 191 13.86 9.87 -15.80
CA ALA A 191 13.88 11.33 -15.91
C ALA A 191 12.59 11.82 -16.59
N GLY A 192 11.94 12.82 -15.99
CA GLY A 192 10.76 13.49 -16.55
C GLY A 192 9.42 12.98 -16.03
N TRP A 193 8.38 13.78 -16.30
CA TRP A 193 6.99 13.51 -15.97
C TRP A 193 6.23 13.10 -17.23
N SER A 194 5.40 12.06 -17.11
CA SER A 194 4.42 11.70 -18.13
C SER A 194 3.06 12.26 -17.75
N ALA A 195 2.38 12.94 -18.68
CA ALA A 195 1.06 13.52 -18.45
C ALA A 195 -0.04 12.67 -19.06
N PHE A 196 -1.12 12.50 -18.32
CA PHE A 196 -2.34 11.79 -18.71
C PHE A 196 -3.54 12.67 -18.39
N THR A 197 -4.68 12.42 -19.03
CA THR A 197 -5.92 13.17 -18.77
C THR A 197 -7.02 12.20 -18.41
N THR A 198 -7.75 12.47 -17.32
CA THR A 198 -8.92 11.66 -16.96
C THR A 198 -10.05 11.81 -17.98
N ASP A 199 -10.67 10.70 -18.35
CA ASP A 199 -11.82 10.64 -19.25
C ASP A 199 -13.13 11.04 -18.53
N GLU A 200 -14.27 10.85 -19.20
CA GLU A 200 -15.61 11.14 -18.64
C GLU A 200 -15.97 10.30 -17.41
N HIS A 201 -15.31 9.16 -17.19
CA HIS A 201 -15.47 8.31 -16.02
C HIS A 201 -14.50 8.66 -14.88
N GLY A 202 -13.67 9.70 -15.09
CA GLY A 202 -12.63 10.11 -14.16
C GLY A 202 -11.42 9.19 -14.20
N GLU A 203 -11.25 8.42 -15.27
CA GLU A 203 -10.26 7.37 -15.39
C GLU A 203 -9.10 7.79 -16.30
N ALA A 204 -7.88 7.44 -15.94
CA ALA A 204 -6.70 7.61 -16.77
C ALA A 204 -5.89 6.30 -16.76
N LEU A 205 -5.66 5.74 -17.94
CA LEU A 205 -4.70 4.66 -18.10
C LEU A 205 -3.31 5.26 -18.11
N LEU A 206 -2.56 4.98 -17.05
CA LEU A 206 -1.21 5.43 -16.93
C LEU A 206 -0.29 4.42 -17.65
N GLY A 207 0.73 4.92 -18.34
CA GLY A 207 1.81 4.13 -18.96
C GLY A 207 1.96 4.40 -20.45
N PRO A 208 3.04 3.93 -21.10
CA PRO A 208 3.08 3.89 -22.56
C PRO A 208 1.97 2.94 -23.07
N ASP A 209 1.60 3.05 -24.34
CA ASP A 209 0.64 2.13 -24.98
C ASP A 209 1.04 0.64 -24.88
N GLN A 210 2.28 0.36 -24.47
CA GLN A 210 2.84 -0.98 -24.21
C GLN A 210 2.94 -1.36 -22.72
N GLY A 211 2.26 -0.65 -21.81
CA GLY A 211 2.12 -1.05 -20.40
C GLY A 211 3.22 -0.54 -19.47
N PHE A 212 2.90 -0.47 -18.18
CA PHE A 212 3.91 -0.25 -17.13
C PHE A 212 4.52 -1.59 -16.75
N VAL A 213 5.83 -1.67 -16.87
CA VAL A 213 6.58 -2.79 -16.32
C VAL A 213 6.73 -2.54 -14.82
N LEU A 214 6.15 -3.40 -13.98
CA LEU A 214 6.37 -3.37 -12.52
C LEU A 214 7.78 -3.88 -12.15
N LEU A 215 8.69 -3.90 -13.14
CA LEU A 215 9.98 -4.60 -13.13
C LEU A 215 11.06 -3.86 -13.96
N ASP A 216 11.10 -2.52 -13.93
CA ASP A 216 12.38 -1.82 -14.12
C ASP A 216 13.12 -1.66 -12.76
N ALA A 217 12.75 -2.46 -11.75
CA ALA A 217 13.65 -2.70 -10.64
C ALA A 217 14.82 -3.53 -11.17
N PRO A 218 16.08 -3.06 -11.05
CA PRO A 218 17.23 -3.89 -11.39
C PRO A 218 17.07 -5.20 -10.62
N GLN A 219 17.36 -6.32 -11.31
CA GLN A 219 17.43 -7.61 -10.65
C GLN A 219 18.17 -7.46 -9.32
N GLN A 220 17.52 -7.95 -8.25
CA GLN A 220 18.05 -8.31 -6.93
C GLN A 220 17.58 -7.45 -5.75
N GLU A 221 16.97 -8.18 -4.80
CA GLU A 221 16.52 -7.80 -3.44
C GLU A 221 15.12 -7.20 -3.29
N GLU A 222 14.74 -6.05 -3.87
CA GLU A 222 13.37 -5.50 -3.68
C GLU A 222 12.41 -5.63 -4.87
N LYS A 223 11.32 -6.40 -4.69
CA LYS A 223 10.11 -6.45 -5.55
C LYS A 223 9.19 -5.23 -5.34
N GLN A 224 9.75 -4.02 -5.33
CA GLN A 224 9.03 -2.78 -5.06
C GLN A 224 9.28 -1.75 -6.18
N ALA A 225 8.21 -1.08 -6.59
CA ALA A 225 8.26 0.05 -7.52
C ALA A 225 7.69 1.28 -6.83
N ALA A 226 8.29 2.45 -7.07
CA ALA A 226 7.83 3.71 -6.52
C ALA A 226 7.54 4.72 -7.64
N ALA A 227 6.53 5.56 -7.45
CA ALA A 227 6.26 6.69 -8.32
C ALA A 227 5.69 7.88 -7.53
N ARG A 228 5.70 9.04 -8.18
CA ARG A 228 5.07 10.27 -7.71
C ARG A 228 3.98 10.64 -8.71
N LEU A 229 2.78 10.92 -8.20
CA LEU A 229 1.68 11.47 -8.99
C LEU A 229 1.46 12.91 -8.57
N ARG A 230 1.15 13.78 -9.53
CA ARG A 230 0.93 15.21 -9.31
C ARG A 230 -0.33 15.62 -10.05
N VAL A 231 -1.31 16.15 -9.32
CA VAL A 231 -2.62 16.54 -9.87
C VAL A 231 -3.09 17.85 -9.26
N ALA A 232 -3.50 18.79 -10.12
CA ALA A 232 -4.10 20.05 -9.69
C ALA A 232 -5.59 19.84 -9.41
N LEU A 233 -6.02 20.13 -8.18
CA LEU A 233 -7.39 19.94 -7.72
C LEU A 233 -7.91 21.22 -7.08
N ALA A 234 -9.20 21.49 -7.25
CA ALA A 234 -9.88 22.53 -6.48
C ALA A 234 -10.03 22.08 -5.01
N PRO A 235 -10.26 23.01 -4.07
CA PRO A 235 -10.59 22.66 -2.69
C PRO A 235 -11.74 21.66 -2.59
N GLY A 236 -11.54 20.63 -1.80
CA GLY A 236 -12.50 19.55 -1.66
C GLY A 236 -11.88 18.22 -1.24
N ARG A 237 -12.75 17.23 -1.08
CA ARG A 237 -12.37 15.86 -0.70
C ARG A 237 -12.53 14.91 -1.88
N TYR A 238 -11.43 14.25 -2.24
CA TYR A 238 -11.35 13.36 -3.39
C TYR A 238 -10.96 11.95 -2.95
N ALA A 239 -11.33 10.96 -3.75
CA ALA A 239 -10.75 9.63 -3.71
C ALA A 239 -9.92 9.45 -4.98
N LEU A 240 -8.68 9.00 -4.79
CA LEU A 240 -7.80 8.55 -5.85
C LEU A 240 -7.61 7.04 -5.69
N LEU A 241 -8.03 6.29 -6.69
CA LEU A 241 -7.90 4.84 -6.74
C LEU A 241 -6.90 4.48 -7.83
N LEU A 242 -6.08 3.46 -7.56
CA LEU A 242 -5.11 2.92 -8.49
C LEU A 242 -5.31 1.42 -8.59
N GLU A 243 -5.57 0.93 -9.80
CA GLU A 243 -5.66 -0.50 -10.10
C GLU A 243 -4.44 -0.94 -10.91
N ALA A 244 -3.92 -2.14 -10.63
CA ALA A 244 -3.06 -2.88 -11.53
C ALA A 244 -3.91 -3.89 -12.30
N LEU A 245 -3.83 -3.84 -13.63
CA LEU A 245 -4.58 -4.69 -14.54
C LEU A 245 -3.60 -5.65 -15.23
N ASP A 246 -3.88 -6.94 -15.16
CA ASP A 246 -3.24 -7.94 -16.02
C ASP A 246 -4.05 -8.10 -17.31
N GLU A 247 -3.51 -7.58 -18.41
CA GLU A 247 -4.12 -7.65 -19.74
C GLU A 247 -3.75 -8.92 -20.51
N ALA A 248 -2.93 -9.81 -19.97
CA ALA A 248 -2.55 -11.06 -20.65
C ALA A 248 -3.70 -12.11 -20.66
N ALA A 249 -4.80 -11.87 -19.95
CA ALA A 249 -5.99 -12.70 -19.99
C ALA A 249 -6.87 -12.42 -21.22
N ALA A 250 -7.96 -13.18 -21.38
CA ALA A 250 -9.05 -12.88 -22.32
C ALA A 250 -9.85 -11.59 -22.00
N GLY A 251 -9.26 -10.68 -21.22
CA GLY A 251 -9.83 -9.45 -20.68
C GLY A 251 -8.98 -8.92 -19.51
N PRO A 252 -9.12 -7.64 -19.13
CA PRO A 252 -8.37 -7.07 -18.02
C PRO A 252 -8.79 -7.74 -16.70
N VAL A 253 -7.83 -8.29 -15.96
CA VAL A 253 -8.04 -8.84 -14.62
C VAL A 253 -7.40 -7.90 -13.60
N VAL A 254 -8.15 -7.49 -12.58
CA VAL A 254 -7.59 -6.65 -11.51
C VAL A 254 -6.72 -7.52 -10.61
N VAL A 255 -5.44 -7.17 -10.53
CA VAL A 255 -4.41 -7.89 -9.76
C VAL A 255 -3.84 -7.05 -8.60
N GLY A 256 -4.30 -5.80 -8.46
CA GLY A 256 -4.00 -4.94 -7.34
C GLY A 256 -4.92 -3.73 -7.31
N ILE A 257 -5.23 -3.24 -6.12
CA ILE A 257 -5.96 -1.99 -5.93
C ILE A 257 -5.41 -1.26 -4.71
N GLY A 258 -5.37 0.08 -4.79
CA GLY A 258 -5.03 0.94 -3.67
C GLY A 258 -5.81 2.25 -3.73
N THR A 259 -6.23 2.75 -2.58
CA THR A 259 -7.00 3.98 -2.47
C THR A 259 -6.33 4.99 -1.53
N ALA A 260 -6.35 6.27 -1.92
CA ALA A 260 -6.04 7.40 -1.06
C ALA A 260 -7.21 8.41 -1.03
N ILE A 261 -7.44 9.00 0.15
CA ILE A 261 -8.32 10.17 0.28
C ILE A 261 -7.46 11.42 0.23
N LEU A 262 -7.76 12.31 -0.71
CA LEU A 262 -7.11 13.61 -0.84
C LEU A 262 -8.01 14.66 -0.21
N ASN A 263 -7.50 15.42 0.75
CA ASN A 263 -8.18 16.60 1.25
C ASN A 263 -7.40 17.80 0.75
N VAL A 264 -8.05 18.60 -0.08
CA VAL A 264 -7.49 19.82 -0.67
C VAL A 264 -8.14 21.00 0.03
N GLU A 265 -7.32 21.83 0.65
CA GLU A 265 -7.73 23.02 1.41
C GLU A 265 -7.79 24.28 0.54
#